data_AF-A0A8S1W7B4-F1
#
_entry.id   AF-A0A8S1W7B4-F1
#
_cell.length_a   1.000
_cell.length_b   1.000
_cell.length_c   1.000
_cell.angle_alpha   90.00
_cell.angle_beta   90.00
_cell.angle_gamma   90.00
#
_symmetry.space_group_name_H-M   'P 1'
#
loop_
_entity.id
_entity.type
_entity.pdbx_description
1 polymer ?
#
loop_
_entity_poly.entity_id
_entity_poly.type
_entity_poly.pdbx_seq_one_letter_code
_entity_poly.pdbx_strand_id
1 'polypeptide(L)'
;MFIESIDHSTPRTIQENEKPEYDEKINYKLEVRKAHLLQQFLRFQVENTQKSIAKLEKKLSNDEVKNKRISRKNSITKPFKCSNCTHTYSSKAALKQHLKLKHYEEHTPLTQPLDQQKALVEPLSQI
;
A
#
# COMPACT_ATOMS: atom_id res chain seq x y z
N MET A 1 64.37 54.98 19.80
CA MET A 1 62.93 55.26 19.90
C MET A 1 62.31 54.82 18.59
N PHE A 2 61.43 53.84 18.63
CA PHE A 2 60.74 53.28 17.47
C PHE A 2 59.49 54.11 17.21
N ILE A 3 59.37 54.72 16.03
CA ILE A 3 58.10 55.23 15.50
C ILE A 3 57.96 54.69 14.08
N GLU A 4 56.75 54.27 13.80
CA GLU A 4 56.26 53.36 12.76
C GLU A 4 56.47 53.85 11.33
N SER A 5 56.63 52.91 10.42
CA SER A 5 56.27 53.08 9.02
C SER A 5 55.55 51.82 8.58
N ILE A 6 54.24 51.82 8.81
CA ILE A 6 53.31 50.81 8.30
C ILE A 6 53.19 51.09 6.80
N ASP A 7 53.85 50.30 5.97
CA ASP A 7 53.60 50.32 4.53
C ASP A 7 52.13 49.94 4.31
N HIS A 8 51.35 50.93 3.88
CA HIS A 8 50.01 50.73 3.39
C HIS A 8 50.09 49.89 2.11
N SER A 9 50.13 48.57 2.26
CA SER A 9 49.67 47.66 1.21
C SER A 9 48.30 48.13 0.78
N THR A 10 48.24 48.66 -0.44
CA THR A 10 46.99 48.98 -1.12
C THR A 10 46.09 47.75 -1.02
N PRO A 11 44.86 47.87 -0.47
CA PRO A 11 43.92 46.78 -0.50
C PRO A 11 43.71 46.41 -1.96
N ARG A 12 44.00 45.16 -2.31
CA ARG A 12 43.72 44.62 -3.64
C ARG A 12 42.23 44.83 -3.89
N THR A 13 41.89 45.81 -4.73
CA THR A 13 40.53 46.00 -5.21
C THR A 13 40.16 44.74 -5.98
N ILE A 14 39.35 43.88 -5.38
CA ILE A 14 38.66 42.83 -6.11
C ILE A 14 37.71 43.59 -7.03
N GLN A 15 38.04 43.63 -8.34
CA GLN A 15 37.06 44.04 -9.33
C GLN A 15 35.98 42.95 -9.34
N GLU A 16 34.96 43.14 -8.51
CA GLU A 16 33.63 42.58 -8.79
C GLU A 16 33.28 43.04 -10.20
N ASN A 17 33.03 42.09 -11.13
CA ASN A 17 32.33 42.24 -12.43
C ASN A 17 32.98 41.56 -13.65
N GLU A 18 33.88 40.59 -13.52
CA GLU A 18 34.13 39.66 -14.62
C GLU A 18 33.03 38.59 -14.67
N LYS A 19 31.94 38.90 -15.38
CA LYS A 19 30.92 37.90 -15.72
C LYS A 19 31.59 36.85 -16.63
N PRO A 20 31.51 35.55 -16.31
CA PRO A 20 32.17 34.53 -17.12
C PRO A 20 31.65 34.61 -18.56
N GLU A 21 32.59 34.71 -19.51
CA GLU A 21 32.30 34.74 -20.94
C GLU A 21 31.62 33.43 -21.35
N TYR A 22 30.37 33.54 -21.80
CA TYR A 22 29.50 32.41 -22.05
C TYR A 22 29.59 31.99 -23.53
N ASP A 23 30.37 30.94 -23.82
CA ASP A 23 30.35 30.28 -25.14
C ASP A 23 29.13 29.35 -25.22
N GLU A 24 28.14 29.77 -26.00
CA GLU A 24 26.86 29.09 -26.22
C GLU A 24 27.03 27.64 -26.74
N LYS A 25 28.07 27.39 -27.55
CA LYS A 25 28.38 26.05 -28.10
C LYS A 25 28.99 25.13 -27.05
N ILE A 26 29.81 25.67 -26.14
CA ILE A 26 30.32 24.93 -24.99
C ILE A 26 29.17 24.61 -24.04
N ASN A 27 28.26 25.56 -23.78
CA ASN A 27 27.13 25.31 -22.89
C ASN A 27 26.16 24.26 -23.46
N TYR A 28 25.83 24.32 -24.75
CA TYR A 28 25.01 23.30 -25.40
C TYR A 28 25.58 21.88 -25.23
N LYS A 29 26.89 21.71 -25.47
CA LYS A 29 27.55 20.40 -25.29
C LYS A 29 27.52 19.93 -23.84
N LEU A 30 27.65 20.84 -22.88
CA LEU A 30 27.58 20.54 -21.46
C LEU A 30 26.17 20.09 -21.07
N GLU A 31 25.14 20.79 -21.52
CA GLU A 31 23.74 20.45 -21.25
C GLU A 31 23.36 19.09 -21.87
N VAL A 32 23.81 18.80 -23.09
CA VAL A 32 23.61 17.48 -23.71
C VAL A 32 24.26 16.37 -22.87
N ARG A 33 25.47 16.60 -22.34
CA ARG A 33 26.13 15.62 -21.46
C ARG A 33 25.38 15.45 -20.14
N LYS A 34 24.93 16.54 -19.51
CA LYS A 34 24.11 16.48 -18.29
C LYS A 34 22.82 15.70 -18.51
N ALA A 35 22.12 15.97 -19.61
CA ALA A 35 20.90 15.26 -19.99
C ALA A 35 21.17 13.77 -20.20
N HIS A 36 22.28 13.42 -20.86
CA HIS A 36 22.67 12.02 -21.06
C HIS A 36 22.97 11.30 -19.74
N LEU A 37 23.73 11.92 -18.84
CA LEU A 37 24.03 11.35 -17.52
C LEU A 37 22.77 11.19 -16.67
N LEU A 38 21.89 12.19 -16.70
CA LEU A 38 20.60 12.11 -16.02
C LEU A 38 19.75 10.98 -16.59
N GLN A 39 19.69 10.82 -17.91
CA GLN A 39 18.98 9.73 -18.57
C GLN A 39 19.53 8.36 -18.16
N GLN A 40 20.86 8.20 -18.12
CA GLN A 40 21.50 6.96 -17.67
C GLN A 40 21.16 6.64 -16.21
N PHE A 41 21.24 7.64 -15.33
CA PHE A 41 20.91 7.49 -13.92
C PHE A 41 19.44 7.12 -13.71
N LEU A 42 18.52 7.79 -14.41
CA LEU A 42 17.09 7.48 -14.35
C LEU A 42 16.81 6.06 -14.87
N ARG A 43 17.45 5.64 -15.97
CA ARG A 43 17.36 4.27 -16.49
C ARG A 43 17.76 3.25 -15.44
N PHE A 44 18.89 3.47 -14.75
CA PHE A 44 19.35 2.58 -13.68
C PHE A 44 18.35 2.52 -12.51
N GLN A 45 17.80 3.66 -12.08
CA GLN A 45 16.78 3.69 -11.04
C GLN A 45 15.49 2.95 -11.43
N VAL A 46 15.05 3.13 -12.68
CA VAL A 46 13.87 2.44 -13.23
C VAL A 46 14.09 0.93 -13.21
N GLU A 47 15.24 0.44 -13.68
CA GLU A 47 15.55 -1.00 -13.68
C GLU A 47 15.53 -1.60 -12.27
N ASN A 48 16.08 -0.89 -11.29
CA ASN A 48 16.09 -1.37 -9.90
C ASN A 48 14.70 -1.36 -9.26
N THR A 49 13.91 -0.34 -9.57
CA THR A 49 12.51 -0.24 -9.14
C THR A 49 11.69 -1.37 -9.75
N GLN A 50 11.84 -1.62 -11.05
CA GLN A 50 11.16 -2.72 -11.76
C GLN A 50 11.51 -4.09 -11.18
N LYS A 51 12.79 -4.35 -10.87
CA LYS A 51 13.20 -5.61 -10.20
C LYS A 51 12.52 -5.78 -8.84
N SER A 52 12.40 -4.70 -8.08
CA SER A 52 11.73 -4.70 -6.78
C SER A 52 10.23 -4.96 -6.91
N ILE A 53 9.58 -4.31 -7.87
CA ILE A 53 8.17 -4.52 -8.22
C ILE A 53 7.94 -5.99 -8.61
N ALA A 54 8.72 -6.54 -9.55
CA ALA A 54 8.58 -7.93 -9.99
C ALA A 54 8.70 -8.94 -8.83
N LYS A 55 9.58 -8.66 -7.85
CA LYS A 55 9.72 -9.48 -6.64
C LYS A 55 8.47 -9.41 -5.76
N LEU A 56 7.85 -8.23 -5.63
CA LEU A 56 6.62 -8.04 -4.88
C LEU A 56 5.43 -8.69 -5.58
N GLU A 57 5.29 -8.54 -6.90
CA GLU A 57 4.25 -9.19 -7.69
C GLU A 57 4.30 -10.71 -7.58
N LYS A 58 5.51 -11.30 -7.64
CA LYS A 58 5.68 -12.75 -7.45
C LYS A 58 5.26 -13.20 -6.05
N LYS A 59 5.55 -12.41 -5.01
CA LYS A 59 5.09 -12.71 -3.64
C LYS A 59 3.57 -12.63 -3.54
N LEU A 60 2.97 -11.57 -4.07
CA LEU A 60 1.52 -11.37 -4.06
C LEU A 60 0.79 -12.52 -4.77
N SER A 61 1.26 -12.93 -5.95
CA SER A 61 0.70 -14.06 -6.69
C SER A 61 0.74 -15.37 -5.88
N ASN A 62 1.86 -15.64 -5.20
CA ASN A 62 1.99 -16.82 -4.34
C ASN A 62 1.03 -16.75 -3.14
N ASP A 63 0.88 -15.59 -2.51
CA ASP A 63 -0.01 -15.38 -1.38
C ASP A 63 -1.49 -15.49 -1.79
N GLU A 64 -1.88 -14.96 -2.95
CA GLU A 64 -3.21 -15.12 -3.53
C GLU A 64 -3.52 -16.59 -3.81
N VAL A 65 -2.59 -17.32 -4.45
CA VAL A 65 -2.76 -18.75 -4.72
C VAL A 65 -2.89 -19.54 -3.41
N LYS A 66 -2.06 -19.23 -2.41
CA LYS A 66 -2.12 -19.85 -1.08
C LYS A 66 -3.46 -19.56 -0.40
N ASN A 67 -3.92 -18.32 -0.42
CA ASN A 67 -5.19 -17.92 0.18
C ASN A 67 -6.38 -18.58 -0.53
N LYS A 68 -6.38 -18.65 -1.87
CA LYS A 68 -7.41 -19.35 -2.65
C LYS A 68 -7.45 -20.86 -2.37
N ARG A 69 -6.30 -21.49 -2.10
CA ARG A 69 -6.24 -22.91 -1.67
C ARG A 69 -6.81 -23.09 -0.26
N ILE A 70 -6.44 -22.22 0.69
CA ILE A 70 -6.96 -22.26 2.07
C ILE A 70 -8.48 -22.04 2.08
N SER A 71 -8.96 -21.03 1.35
CA SER A 71 -10.39 -20.74 1.21
C SER A 71 -11.18 -21.95 0.69
N ARG A 72 -10.70 -22.60 -0.38
CA ARG A 72 -11.32 -23.83 -0.92
C ARG A 72 -11.30 -25.01 0.06
N LYS A 73 -10.19 -25.22 0.77
CA LYS A 73 -10.11 -26.28 1.78
C LYS A 73 -11.10 -26.04 2.92
N ASN A 74 -11.24 -24.78 3.33
CA ASN A 74 -12.20 -24.38 4.35
C ASN A 74 -13.63 -24.56 3.85
N SER A 75 -13.98 -24.19 2.62
CA SER A 75 -15.35 -24.40 2.12
C SER A 75 -15.77 -25.87 2.09
N ILE A 76 -14.82 -26.80 1.89
CA ILE A 76 -15.10 -28.25 1.86
C ILE A 76 -15.21 -28.86 3.27
N THR A 77 -14.37 -28.45 4.21
CA THR A 77 -14.27 -29.10 5.54
C THR A 77 -14.85 -28.29 6.69
N LYS A 78 -14.97 -26.98 6.50
CA LYS A 78 -15.33 -25.97 7.51
C LYS A 78 -16.16 -24.85 6.89
N PRO A 79 -17.39 -25.15 6.43
CA PRO A 79 -18.17 -24.21 5.62
C PRO A 79 -18.63 -22.97 6.39
N PHE A 80 -18.55 -22.97 7.72
CA PHE A 80 -19.00 -21.87 8.56
C PHE A 80 -17.81 -20.95 8.92
N LYS A 81 -17.75 -19.74 8.34
CA LYS A 81 -16.71 -18.73 8.58
C LYS A 81 -17.19 -17.65 9.56
N CYS A 82 -16.30 -17.19 10.44
CA CYS A 82 -16.55 -16.03 11.29
C CYS A 82 -16.54 -14.71 10.49
N SER A 83 -17.46 -13.80 10.78
CA SER A 83 -17.52 -12.45 10.22
C SER A 83 -16.46 -11.52 10.82
N ASN A 84 -16.14 -11.71 12.10
CA ASN A 84 -15.28 -10.82 12.87
C ASN A 84 -13.81 -11.26 12.89
N CYS A 85 -13.49 -12.48 12.40
CA CYS A 85 -12.11 -12.96 12.27
C CYS A 85 -11.93 -13.99 11.14
N THR A 86 -10.71 -14.49 10.94
CA THR A 86 -10.36 -15.43 9.85
C THR A 86 -10.64 -16.90 10.16
N HIS A 87 -11.20 -17.22 11.34
CA HIS A 87 -11.48 -18.61 11.72
C HIS A 87 -12.70 -19.22 11.00
N THR A 88 -12.60 -20.52 10.77
CA THR A 88 -13.61 -21.35 10.12
C THR A 88 -13.91 -22.60 10.95
N TYR A 89 -15.14 -23.10 10.85
CA TYR A 89 -15.68 -24.17 11.67
C TYR A 89 -16.45 -25.18 10.80
N SER A 90 -16.39 -26.46 11.20
CA SER A 90 -17.12 -27.56 10.55
C SER A 90 -18.62 -27.58 10.88
N SER A 91 -19.04 -26.88 11.93
CA SER A 91 -20.44 -26.81 12.35
C SER A 91 -20.86 -25.40 12.77
N LYS A 92 -22.16 -25.10 12.62
CA LYS A 92 -22.78 -23.84 13.04
C LYS A 92 -22.69 -23.64 14.56
N ALA A 93 -22.75 -24.72 15.34
CA ALA A 93 -22.66 -24.68 16.80
C ALA A 93 -21.28 -24.20 17.27
N ALA A 94 -20.20 -24.72 16.67
CA ALA A 94 -18.84 -24.30 16.98
C ALA A 94 -18.60 -22.83 16.61
N LEU A 95 -19.16 -22.36 15.48
CA LEU A 95 -19.11 -20.94 15.12
C LEU A 95 -19.85 -20.07 16.15
N LYS A 96 -21.07 -20.45 16.56
CA LYS A 96 -21.83 -19.69 17.58
C LYS A 96 -21.08 -19.59 18.90
N GLN A 97 -20.49 -20.69 19.36
CA GLN A 97 -19.68 -20.71 20.57
C GLN A 97 -18.46 -19.79 20.43
N HIS A 98 -17.78 -19.84 19.28
CA HIS A 98 -16.67 -18.94 19.00
C HIS A 98 -17.10 -17.47 19.05
N LEU A 99 -18.21 -17.10 18.40
CA LEU A 99 -18.75 -15.75 18.44
C LEU A 99 -19.05 -15.32 19.88
N LYS A 100 -19.71 -16.19 20.67
CA LYS A 100 -20.00 -15.90 22.09
C LYS A 100 -18.74 -15.68 22.93
N LEU A 101 -17.70 -16.50 22.74
CA LEU A 101 -16.49 -16.45 23.58
C LEU A 101 -15.45 -15.42 23.13
N LYS A 102 -15.39 -15.12 21.83
CA LYS A 102 -14.33 -14.27 21.24
C LYS A 102 -14.83 -12.95 20.69
N HIS A 103 -16.12 -12.85 20.39
CA HIS A 103 -16.73 -11.67 19.77
C HIS A 103 -17.97 -11.15 20.50
N TYR A 104 -18.35 -11.76 21.63
CA TYR A 104 -19.47 -11.39 22.53
C TYR A 104 -20.52 -10.47 21.88
N GLU A 105 -21.27 -11.00 20.92
CA GLU A 105 -22.42 -10.28 20.35
C GLU A 105 -23.70 -10.85 20.96
N GLU A 106 -24.43 -10.01 21.70
CA GLU A 106 -25.83 -10.24 22.04
C GLU A 106 -26.62 -10.44 20.72
N HIS A 107 -27.34 -11.55 20.63
CA HIS A 107 -27.90 -12.14 19.41
C HIS A 107 -28.77 -11.22 18.54
N THR A 108 -28.59 -11.29 17.22
CA THR A 108 -29.71 -11.49 16.26
C THR A 108 -29.25 -12.31 15.04
N PRO A 109 -29.72 -13.57 14.86
CA PRO A 109 -29.46 -14.33 13.64
C PRO A 109 -30.58 -14.13 12.61
N LEU A 110 -30.26 -13.44 11.51
CA LEU A 110 -31.04 -13.45 10.27
C LEU A 110 -30.96 -14.85 9.61
N THR A 111 -31.89 -15.73 9.93
CA THR A 111 -32.24 -16.85 9.05
C THR A 111 -33.74 -17.15 9.14
N GLN A 112 -34.52 -16.61 8.21
CA GLN A 112 -35.76 -17.23 7.75
C GLN A 112 -35.86 -17.04 6.23
N PRO A 113 -35.89 -18.12 5.42
CA PRO A 113 -36.70 -18.13 4.22
C PRO A 113 -38.16 -18.24 4.69
N LEU A 114 -38.92 -17.16 4.52
CA LEU A 114 -40.36 -17.15 4.67
C LEU A 114 -40.96 -17.88 3.47
N ASP A 115 -41.28 -19.15 3.63
CA ASP A 115 -42.43 -19.75 2.95
C ASP A 115 -42.82 -21.05 3.64
N GLN A 116 -44.14 -21.25 3.74
CA GLN A 116 -44.85 -22.43 4.27
C GLN A 116 -45.00 -22.49 5.80
N GLN A 117 -46.06 -21.82 6.29
CA GLN A 117 -47.25 -22.51 6.77
C GLN A 117 -48.36 -21.49 7.09
N LYS A 118 -49.25 -21.24 6.11
CA LYS A 118 -50.53 -20.57 6.37
C LYS A 118 -51.55 -21.64 6.76
N ALA A 119 -52.16 -21.41 7.92
CA ALA A 119 -53.09 -22.27 8.62
C ALA A 119 -54.33 -22.67 7.80
N LEU A 120 -54.78 -23.91 8.02
CA LEU A 120 -56.10 -24.40 7.68
C LEU A 120 -56.94 -24.45 8.97
N VAL A 121 -58.23 -24.11 8.80
CA VAL A 121 -59.42 -24.33 9.64
C VAL A 121 -59.85 -23.22 10.61
N GLU A 122 -60.94 -22.55 10.16
CA GLU A 122 -62.04 -21.80 10.82
C GLU A 122 -62.71 -22.51 12.03
N PRO A 123 -63.82 -22.03 12.67
CA PRO A 123 -64.72 -20.91 12.34
C PRO A 123 -65.03 -19.96 13.53
N LEU A 124 -65.39 -18.71 13.23
CA LEU A 124 -66.17 -17.87 14.16
C LEU A 124 -67.65 -17.96 13.80
N SER A 125 -68.39 -18.53 14.74
CA SER A 125 -69.84 -18.53 14.88
C SER A 125 -70.44 -17.11 14.82
N GLN A 126 -71.51 -16.98 14.05
CA GLN A 126 -72.76 -16.23 14.33
C GLN A 126 -72.67 -14.96 15.18
N ILE A 127 -72.94 -13.79 14.57
CA ILE A 127 -74.17 -12.96 14.71
C ILE A 127 -74.13 -11.88 13.63
#